data_AF-A0A1C4MU07-F1
#
_entry.id   AF-A0A1C4MU07-F1
#
_cell.length_a   1.000
_cell.length_b   1.000
_cell.length_c   1.000
_cell.angle_alpha   90.00
_cell.angle_beta   90.00
_cell.angle_gamma   90.00
#
_symmetry.space_group_name_H-M   'P 1'
#
loop_
_entity.id
_entity.type
_entity.pdbx_description
1 polymer ?
#
loop_
_entity_poly.entity_id
_entity_poly.type
_entity_poly.pdbx_seq_one_letter_code
_entity_poly.pdbx_strand_id
1 'polypeptide(L)' 'MNLTGPRPVTNAEVTAAMGRVLRRPTLFPAPAPALKLVLGEFAEDVLGSQRVIPAKLLDSGFSFAFPDIDGAIRAALR' A
#
# COMPACT_ATOMS: atom_id res chain seq x y z
N MET A 1 2.92 -8.05 -17.37
CA MET A 1 4.00 -7.26 -16.73
C MET A 1 3.43 -6.74 -15.44
N ASN A 2 4.17 -6.81 -14.33
CA ASN A 2 3.69 -6.28 -13.06
C ASN A 2 3.95 -4.78 -13.00
N LEU A 3 2.92 -3.99 -12.67
CA LEU A 3 2.98 -2.53 -12.57
C LEU A 3 2.88 -2.11 -11.10
N THR A 4 3.82 -2.61 -10.29
CA THR A 4 3.89 -2.32 -8.85
C THR A 4 5.16 -1.54 -8.53
N GLY A 5 5.21 -0.95 -7.33
CA GLY A 5 6.43 -0.32 -6.83
C GLY A 5 7.56 -1.35 -6.64
N PRO A 6 8.84 -0.91 -6.62
CA PRO A 6 9.99 -1.80 -6.55
C PRO A 6 10.14 -2.47 -5.18
N ARG A 7 9.47 -1.94 -4.15
CA ARG A 7 9.50 -2.44 -2.78
C ARG A 7 8.09 -2.74 -2.30
N PRO A 8 7.71 -4.02 -2.16
CA PRO A 8 6.45 -4.39 -1.54
C PRO A 8 6.40 -3.90 -0.10
N VAL A 9 5.23 -3.41 0.30
CA VAL A 9 4.93 -2.97 1.66
C VAL A 9 3.64 -3.62 2.13
N THR A 10 3.55 -3.86 3.43
CA THR A 10 2.36 -4.38 4.10
C THR A 10 1.32 -3.28 4.30
N ASN A 11 0.06 -3.67 4.51
CA ASN A 11 -1.00 -2.71 4.84
C ASN A 11 -0.68 -1.87 6.09
N ALA A 12 0.00 -2.45 7.07
CA ALA A 12 0.44 -1.74 8.28
C ALA A 12 1.47 -0.65 7.96
N GLU A 13 2.45 -0.94 7.09
CA GLU A 13 3.46 0.03 6.65
C GLU A 13 2.84 1.17 5.83
N VAL A 14 1.92 0.85 4.91
CA VAL A 14 1.16 1.86 4.14
C VAL A 14 0.36 2.75 5.10
N THR A 15 -0.35 2.15 6.06
CA THR A 15 -1.14 2.88 7.07
C THR A 15 -0.25 3.81 7.90
N ALA A 16 0.89 3.32 8.39
CA ALA A 16 1.84 4.12 9.14
C ALA A 16 2.42 5.27 8.29
N ALA A 17 2.72 5.03 7.01
CA ALA A 17 3.20 6.06 6.09
C ALA A 17 2.15 7.14 5.84
N MET A 18 0.88 6.76 5.61
CA MET A 18 -0.23 7.70 5.51
C MET A 18 -0.34 8.56 6.77
N GLY A 19 -0.26 7.95 7.95
CA GLY A 19 -0.32 8.69 9.21
C GLY A 19 0.79 9.72 9.38
N ARG A 20 2.03 9.37 8.99
CA ARG A 20 3.18 10.31 8.96
C ARG A 20 2.96 11.45 7.97
N VAL A 21 2.56 11.15 6.73
CA VAL A 21 2.41 12.15 5.66
C VAL A 21 1.25 13.10 5.94
N LEU A 22 0.11 12.57 6.36
CA LEU A 22 -1.11 13.35 6.66
C LEU A 22 -1.12 13.98 8.06
N ARG A 23 -0.11 13.70 8.88
CA ARG A 23 -0.04 14.13 10.30
C ARG A 23 -1.27 13.66 11.10
N ARG A 24 -1.69 12.42 10.88
CA ARG A 24 -2.83 11.76 11.56
C ARG A 24 -2.34 10.48 12.24
N PRO A 25 -2.42 10.33 13.57
CA PRO A 25 -1.92 9.14 14.25
C PRO A 25 -2.76 7.89 13.90
N THR A 26 -2.08 6.77 13.66
CA THR A 26 -2.70 5.47 13.27
C THR A 26 -2.46 4.41 14.34
N LEU A 27 -3.08 4.59 15.52
CA LEU A 27 -2.74 3.84 16.73
C LEU A 27 -3.36 2.44 16.81
N PHE A 28 -4.50 2.23 16.16
CA PHE A 28 -5.26 0.99 16.25
C PHE A 28 -5.51 0.40 14.86
N PRO A 29 -5.31 -0.93 14.68
CA PRO A 29 -5.69 -1.60 13.45
C PRO A 29 -7.21 -1.70 13.32
N ALA A 30 -7.71 -1.70 12.09
CA ALA A 30 -9.11 -2.00 11.82
C ALA A 30 -9.39 -3.50 12.04
N PRO A 31 -10.35 -3.88 12.90
CA PRO A 31 -10.68 -5.29 13.12
C PRO A 31 -11.28 -5.93 11.88
N ALA A 32 -10.80 -7.13 11.51
CA ALA A 32 -11.33 -7.86 10.36
C ALA A 32 -12.86 -8.12 10.41
N PRO A 33 -13.48 -8.47 11.57
CA PRO A 33 -14.94 -8.64 11.63
C PRO A 33 -15.70 -7.35 11.33
N ALA A 34 -15.18 -6.20 11.78
CA ALA A 34 -15.78 -4.90 11.49
C ALA A 34 -15.66 -4.57 9.99
N LEU A 35 -14.52 -4.87 9.37
CA LEU A 35 -14.34 -4.72 7.92
C LEU A 35 -15.30 -5.61 7.13
N LYS A 36 -15.47 -6.88 7.54
CA LYS A 36 -16.43 -7.82 6.93
C LYS A 36 -17.87 -7.33 7.03
N LEU A 37 -18.26 -6.75 8.16
CA LEU A 37 -19.59 -6.19 8.35
C LEU A 37 -19.85 -4.99 7.42
N VAL A 38 -18.86 -4.11 7.24
CA VAL A 38 -19.01 -2.86 6.47
C VAL A 38 -18.85 -3.09 4.96
N LEU A 39 -17.89 -3.93 4.56
CA LEU A 39 -17.52 -4.15 3.14
C LEU A 39 -18.16 -5.39 2.53
N GLY A 40 -18.78 -6.27 3.34
CA GLY A 40 -19.37 -7.51 2.85
C GLY A 40 -18.33 -8.42 2.19
N GLU A 41 -18.64 -8.91 0.99
CA GLU A 41 -17.76 -9.80 0.21
C GLU A 41 -16.45 -9.12 -0.20
N PHE A 42 -16.44 -7.79 -0.38
CA PHE A 42 -15.23 -7.03 -0.72
C PHE A 42 -14.19 -7.02 0.41
N ALA A 43 -14.58 -7.39 1.62
CA ALA A 43 -13.63 -7.50 2.73
C ALA A 43 -12.56 -8.55 2.48
N GLU A 44 -12.85 -9.62 1.73
CA GLU A 44 -11.85 -10.66 1.45
C GLU A 44 -10.73 -10.14 0.54
N ASP A 45 -11.06 -9.29 -0.44
CA ASP A 45 -10.05 -8.63 -1.29
C ASP A 45 -9.19 -7.65 -0.49
N VAL A 46 -9.81 -6.90 0.43
CA VAL A 46 -9.11 -5.93 1.30
C VAL A 46 -8.24 -6.60 2.36
N LEU A 47 -8.71 -7.72 2.91
CA LEU A 47 -7.95 -8.52 3.88
C LEU A 47 -6.90 -9.40 3.20
N GLY A 48 -7.05 -9.64 1.90
CA GLY A 48 -6.09 -10.32 1.06
C GLY A 48 -4.75 -9.61 1.00
N SER A 49 -3.68 -10.37 0.76
CA SER A 49 -2.33 -9.84 0.62
C SER A 49 -1.62 -10.52 -0.53
N GLN A 50 -0.99 -9.72 -1.38
CA GLN A 50 -0.16 -10.21 -2.47
C GLN A 50 1.18 -9.49 -2.46
N ARG A 51 2.27 -10.26 -2.41
CA ARG A 51 3.63 -9.73 -2.52
C ARG A 51 4.10 -9.84 -3.96
N VAL A 52 3.97 -8.74 -4.72
CA VAL A 52 4.29 -8.70 -6.16
C VAL A 52 5.59 -7.94 -6.41
N ILE A 53 6.54 -8.59 -7.09
CA ILE A 53 7.82 -7.99 -7.50
C ILE A 53 7.79 -7.65 -8.99
N PRO A 54 8.13 -6.41 -9.41
CA PRO A 54 8.11 -6.01 -10.81
C PRO A 54 9.43 -6.35 -11.53
N ALA A 55 9.82 -7.64 -11.55
CA ALA A 55 11.11 -8.08 -12.10
C ALA A 55 11.40 -7.53 -13.52
N LYS A 56 10.44 -7.62 -14.43
CA LYS A 56 10.59 -7.09 -15.81
C LYS A 56 10.87 -5.57 -15.89
N LEU A 57 10.37 -4.77 -14.95
CA LEU A 57 10.65 -3.32 -14.90
C LEU A 57 12.03 -3.06 -14.29
N LEU A 58 12.41 -3.83 -13.27
CA LEU A 58 13.74 -3.76 -12.67
C LEU A 58 14.81 -4.11 -13.70
N ASP A 59 14.63 -5.23 -14.41
CA ASP A 59 15.58 -5.72 -15.43
C ASP A 59 15.67 -4.79 -16.64
N SER A 60 14.61 -4.03 -16.94
CA SER A 60 14.63 -3.05 -18.04
C SER A 60 15.32 -1.73 -17.69
N GLY A 61 15.79 -1.57 -16.45
CA GLY A 61 16.35 -0.30 -15.96
C GLY A 61 15.30 0.81 -15.84
N PHE A 62 14.02 0.46 -15.65
CA PHE A 62 12.95 1.45 -15.47
C PHE A 62 13.23 2.32 -14.24
N SER A 63 13.17 3.63 -14.40
CA SER A 63 13.37 4.60 -13.31
C SER A 63 12.04 4.94 -12.65
N PHE A 64 11.85 4.51 -11.40
CA PHE A 64 10.63 4.77 -10.64
C PHE A 64 10.63 6.21 -10.11
N ALA A 65 9.63 7.00 -10.49
CA ALA A 65 9.48 8.37 -9.98
C ALA A 65 9.30 8.42 -8.46
N PHE A 66 8.62 7.42 -7.89
CA PHE A 66 8.36 7.29 -6.45
C PHE A 66 8.69 5.86 -5.98
N PRO A 67 9.97 5.55 -5.67
CA PRO A 67 10.40 4.20 -5.28
C PRO A 67 10.08 3.85 -3.81
N ASP A 68 9.55 4.80 -3.05
CA ASP A 68 9.19 4.68 -1.64
C ASP A 68 7.73 5.08 -1.37
N ILE A 69 7.15 4.47 -0.34
CA ILE A 69 5.73 4.64 -0.02
C ILE A 69 5.41 6.07 0.46
N ASP A 70 6.31 6.71 1.22
CA ASP A 70 6.12 8.07 1.72
C ASP A 70 6.09 9.07 0.54
N GLY A 71 7.03 8.95 -0.41
CA GLY A 71 7.08 9.74 -1.64
C GLY A 71 5.86 9.53 -2.53
N ALA A 72 5.44 8.29 -2.72
CA ALA A 72 4.25 7.96 -3.51
C ALA A 72 2.97 8.57 -2.89
N ILE A 73 2.80 8.46 -1.57
CA ILE A 73 1.64 9.05 -0.86
C ILE A 73 1.68 10.59 -0.96
N ARG A 74 2.85 11.22 -0.76
CA ARG A 74 2.98 12.68 -0.91
C ARG A 74 2.62 13.17 -2.30
N ALA A 75 2.97 12.41 -3.34
CA ALA A 75 2.66 12.74 -4.71
C ALA A 75 1.16 12.59 -5.01
N ALA A 76 0.51 11.55 -4.48
CA ALA A 76 -0.91 11.29 -4.69
C ALA A 76 -1.86 12.28 -3.97
N LEU A 77 -1.37 12.97 -2.94
CA LEU A 77 -2.13 13.95 -2.15
C LEU A 77 -1.94 15.39 -2.61
N ARG A 78 -1.25 15.61 -3.73
CA ARG A 78 -0.97 16.92 -4.30
C ARG A 78 -1.93 17.22 -5.44
#